data_AF-A0AB38DMW0-F1
#
_entry.id   AF-A0AB38DMW0-F1
#
_cell.length_a   1.000
_cell.length_b   1.000
_cell.length_c   1.000
_cell.angle_alpha   90.00
_cell.angle_beta   90.00
_cell.angle_gamma   90.00
#
_symmetry.space_group_name_H-M   'P 1'
#
loop_
_entity.id
_entity.type
_entity.pdbx_description
1 polymer ?
#
loop_
_entity_poly.entity_id
_entity_poly.type
_entity_poly.pdbx_seq_one_letter_code
_entity_poly.pdbx_strand_id
1 'polypeptide(L)' 'MNLFAQFNAIFNREQRGIAKITGDLGGGSFAARAHGGGNIVLSGQAANGQSVFYDKRTNKIIGQAPDLQITDIPV' A
#
# COMPACT_ATOMS: atom_id res chain seq x y z
N MET A 1 12.17 -21.69 -22.14
CA MET A 1 11.98 -20.80 -20.97
C MET A 1 12.10 -19.35 -21.43
N ASN A 2 11.16 -18.47 -21.05
CA ASN A 2 11.08 -17.11 -21.60
C ASN A 2 11.56 -16.07 -20.57
N LEU A 3 12.82 -15.63 -20.71
CA LEU A 3 13.48 -14.66 -19.82
C LEU A 3 12.70 -13.34 -19.72
N PHE A 4 12.02 -12.94 -20.80
CA PHE A 4 11.18 -11.74 -20.83
C PHE A 4 9.98 -11.83 -19.88
N ALA A 5 9.35 -13.01 -19.77
CA ALA A 5 8.24 -13.23 -18.85
C ALA A 5 8.70 -13.22 -17.38
N GLN A 6 9.91 -13.72 -17.11
CA GLN A 6 10.52 -13.68 -15.78
C GLN A 6 10.93 -12.25 -15.39
N PHE A 7 11.51 -11.48 -16.31
CA PHE A 7 11.81 -10.06 -16.10
C PHE A 7 10.54 -9.23 -15.87
N ASN A 8 9.47 -9.47 -16.64
CA ASN A 8 8.19 -8.82 -16.38
C ASN A 8 7.57 -9.26 -15.05
N ALA A 9 7.63 -10.53 -14.65
CA ALA A 9 7.13 -10.93 -13.32
C ALA A 9 7.90 -10.23 -12.16
N ILE A 10 9.18 -9.89 -12.39
CA ILE A 10 10.02 -9.15 -11.44
C ILE A 10 9.73 -7.63 -11.45
N PHE A 11 9.42 -7.01 -12.59
CA PHE A 11 9.13 -5.56 -12.66
C PHE A 11 7.64 -5.22 -12.47
N ASN A 12 6.77 -6.14 -12.87
CA ASN A 12 5.36 -6.18 -12.54
C ASN A 12 5.16 -6.71 -11.10
N ARG A 13 6.24 -6.69 -10.28
CA ARG A 13 6.19 -6.61 -8.80
C ARG A 13 5.19 -5.53 -8.48
N GLU A 14 3.95 -5.98 -8.33
CA GLU A 14 2.95 -5.50 -7.42
C GLU A 14 3.25 -4.06 -7.03
N GLN A 15 2.71 -3.10 -7.79
CA GLN A 15 2.77 -1.67 -7.48
C GLN A 15 2.00 -1.42 -6.18
N ARG A 16 2.49 -1.97 -5.08
CA ARG A 16 1.90 -2.01 -3.77
C ARG A 16 2.62 -0.99 -2.92
N GLY A 17 1.85 -0.12 -2.30
CA GLY A 17 2.33 0.76 -1.25
C GLY A 17 1.84 0.26 0.09
N ILE A 18 2.49 0.77 1.14
CA ILE A 18 2.00 0.66 2.50
C ILE A 18 1.58 2.06 2.93
N ALA A 19 0.42 2.17 3.55
CA ALA A 19 -0.05 3.41 4.14
C ALA A 19 -0.75 3.15 5.47
N LYS A 20 -0.66 4.11 6.38
CA LYS A 20 -1.38 4.10 7.64
C LYS A 20 -2.66 4.92 7.51
N ILE A 21 -3.81 4.33 7.79
CA ILE A 21 -5.08 5.04 7.78
C ILE A 21 -5.06 6.08 8.91
N THR A 22 -5.43 7.32 8.57
CA THR A 22 -5.50 8.46 9.48
C THR A 22 -6.93 8.96 9.71
N GLY A 23 -7.89 8.51 8.90
CA GLY A 23 -9.31 8.81 9.10
C GLY A 23 -10.22 8.12 8.08
N ASP A 24 -11.48 7.97 8.45
CA ASP A 24 -12.57 7.55 7.56
C ASP A 24 -13.22 8.80 6.94
N LEU A 25 -13.36 8.82 5.61
CA LEU A 25 -14.00 9.90 4.86
C LEU A 25 -15.45 9.56 4.48
N GLY A 26 -15.92 8.36 4.78
CA GLY A 26 -17.22 7.84 4.41
C GLY A 26 -17.26 7.24 2.99
N GLY A 27 -18.32 6.49 2.69
CA GLY A 27 -18.54 5.92 1.35
C GLY A 27 -17.47 4.92 0.89
N GLY A 28 -16.75 4.30 1.83
CA GLY A 28 -15.64 3.38 1.52
C GLY A 28 -14.34 4.10 1.12
N SER A 29 -14.20 5.38 1.44
CA SER A 29 -12.98 6.17 1.22
C SER A 29 -12.29 6.50 2.55
N PHE A 30 -10.96 6.42 2.55
CA PHE A 30 -10.14 6.59 3.76
C PHE A 30 -8.97 7.54 3.48
N ALA A 31 -8.74 8.46 4.41
CA ALA A 31 -7.51 9.25 4.43
C ALA A 31 -6.39 8.38 5.00
N ALA A 32 -5.23 8.39 4.35
CA ALA A 32 -4.08 7.61 4.77
C ALA A 32 -2.77 8.38 4.56
N ARG A 33 -1.75 8.03 5.32
CA ARG A 33 -0.38 8.51 5.12
C ARG A 33 0.48 7.39 4.55
N ALA A 34 0.97 7.58 3.34
CA ALA A 34 1.90 6.67 2.70
C ALA A 34 3.22 6.62 3.48
N HIS A 35 3.83 5.44 3.58
CA HIS A 35 5.13 5.28 4.24
C HIS A 35 6.24 6.12 3.63
N GLY A 36 6.21 6.37 2.32
CA GLY A 36 7.17 7.23 1.62
C GLY A 36 7.01 8.73 1.89
N GLY A 37 6.07 9.13 2.75
CA GLY A 37 5.79 10.53 3.04
C GLY A 37 4.82 11.11 2.01
N GLY A 38 3.54 11.16 2.37
CA GLY A 38 2.51 11.78 1.56
C GLY A 38 1.13 11.42 2.09
N ASN A 39 0.20 12.37 2.04
CA ASN A 39 -1.20 12.09 2.38
C ASN A 39 -1.90 11.63 1.09
N ILE A 40 -2.59 10.50 1.16
CA ILE A 40 -3.28 9.87 0.04
C ILE A 40 -4.70 9.50 0.47
N VAL A 41 -5.60 9.40 -0.51
CA VAL A 41 -6.94 8.87 -0.31
C VAL A 41 -7.00 7.47 -0.88
N LEU A 42 -7.45 6.51 -0.07
CA LEU A 42 -7.61 5.12 -0.43
C LEU A 42 -9.08 4.73 -0.48
N SER A 43 -9.40 3.74 -1.31
CA SER A 43 -10.75 3.17 -1.41
C SER A 43 -10.76 1.71 -0.99
N GLY A 44 -11.78 1.27 -0.27
CA GLY A 44 -11.94 -0.11 0.18
C GLY A 44 -12.54 -0.20 1.58
N GLN A 45 -11.95 -1.04 2.42
CA GLN A 45 -12.35 -1.22 3.82
C GLN A 45 -11.11 -1.24 4.70
N ALA A 46 -11.08 -0.40 5.72
CA ALA A 46 -10.06 -0.37 6.76
C ALA A 46 -10.57 0.32 8.03
N ALA A 47 -9.84 0.17 9.13
CA ALA A 47 -10.08 0.92 10.36
C ALA A 47 -9.11 2.10 10.50
N ASN A 48 -9.51 3.12 11.25
CA ASN A 48 -8.59 4.22 11.57
C ASN A 48 -7.38 3.73 12.37
N GLY A 49 -6.19 4.25 12.07
CA GLY A 49 -4.93 3.83 12.68
C GLY A 49 -4.32 2.55 12.09
N GLN A 50 -5.03 1.86 11.20
CA GLN A 50 -4.59 0.60 10.63
C GLN A 50 -3.56 0.79 9.50
N SER A 51 -2.52 -0.05 9.47
CA SER A 51 -1.60 -0.14 8.34
C SER A 51 -2.19 -1.06 7.27
N VAL A 52 -2.19 -0.61 6.01
CA VAL A 52 -2.78 -1.34 4.87
C VAL A 52 -1.83 -1.39 3.68
N PHE A 53 -1.92 -2.47 2.92
CA PHE A 53 -1.40 -2.53 1.57
C PHE A 53 -2.42 -1.91 0.61
N TYR A 54 -1.93 -1.10 -0.33
CA TYR A 54 -2.76 -0.52 -1.37
C TYR A 54 -2.09 -0.62 -2.74
N ASP A 55 -2.89 -0.72 -3.80
CA ASP A 55 -2.43 -0.62 -5.19
C ASP A 55 -2.16 0.85 -5.53
N LYS A 56 -0.91 1.21 -5.87
CA LYS A 56 -0.46 2.57 -6.16
C LYS A 56 -1.05 3.17 -7.43
N ARG A 57 -1.57 2.35 -8.34
CA ARG A 57 -2.18 2.80 -9.60
C ARG A 57 -3.64 3.16 -9.42
N THR A 58 -4.35 2.44 -8.55
CA THR A 58 -5.80 2.56 -8.36
C THR A 58 -6.20 3.12 -6.99
N ASN A 59 -5.25 3.27 -6.07
CA ASN A 59 -5.48 3.62 -4.66
C ASN A 59 -6.49 2.70 -3.96
N LYS A 60 -6.60 1.45 -4.40
CA LYS A 60 -7.45 0.46 -3.73
C LYS A 60 -6.68 -0.23 -2.61
N ILE A 61 -7.33 -0.34 -1.46
CA ILE A 61 -6.89 -1.19 -0.36
C ILE A 61 -7.00 -2.65 -0.84
N ILE A 62 -5.89 -3.37 -0.75
CA ILE A 62 -5.78 -4.77 -1.19
C ILE A 62 -5.58 -5.74 -0.03
N GLY A 63 -5.30 -5.23 1.17
CA GLY A 63 -5.14 -6.06 2.36
C GLY A 63 -4.60 -5.29 3.54
N GLN A 64 -4.59 -5.94 4.70
CA GLN A 64 -3.98 -5.40 5.90
C GLN A 64 -2.46 -5.55 5.82
N ALA A 65 -1.74 -4.50 6.19
CA ALA A 65 -0.30 -4.56 6.36
C ALA A 65 0.01 -4.77 7.85
N PRO A 66 1.00 -5.60 8.18
CA PRO A 66 1.42 -5.73 9.56
C PRO A 66 1.98 -4.39 10.04
N ASP A 67 1.67 -4.02 11.29
CA ASP A 67 2.20 -2.81 11.92
C ASP A 67 3.65 -3.06 12.34
N LEU A 68 4.53 -3.18 11.33
CA LEU A 68 5.96 -3.37 11.55
C LEU A 68 6.62 -2.00 11.63
N GLN A 69 7.39 -1.78 12.70
CA GLN A 69 8.45 -0.79 12.67
C GLN A 69 9.46 -1.26 11.61
N ILE A 70 9.33 -0.77 10.39
CA ILE A 70 10.30 -1.01 9.32
C ILE A 70 11.61 -0.38 9.80
N THR A 71 12.50 -1.23 10.30
CA THR A 71 13.87 -0.85 10.62
C THR A 71 14.63 -1.00 9.32
N ASP A 72 15.18 0.09 8.80
CA ASP A 72 16.08 0.01 7.65
C ASP A 72 17.20 -0.98 7.97
N ILE A 73 17.42 -1.95 7.09
CA ILE A 73 18.61 -2.81 7.18
C ILE A 73 19.75 -1.92 6.67
N PRO A 74 20.73 -1.54 7.51
CA PRO A 74 21.87 -0.77 7.02
C PRO A 74 22.59 -1.58 5.94
N VAL A 75 22.81 -0.93 4.80
CA VAL A 75 23.61 -1.46 3.68
C VAL A 75 25.09 -1.49 4.02
#